data_AF-A0A7C8CSH0-F1
#
_entry.id   AF-A0A7C8CSH0-F1
#
_cell.length_a   1.000
_cell.length_b   1.000
_cell.length_c   1.000
_cell.angle_alpha   90.00
_cell.angle_beta   90.00
_cell.angle_gamma   90.00
#
_symmetry.space_group_name_H-M   'P 1'
#
loop_
_entity.id
_entity.type
_entity.pdbx_description
1 polymer ?
#
loop_
_entity_poly.entity_id
_entity_poly.type
_entity_poly.pdbx_seq_one_letter_code
_entity_poly.pdbx_strand_id
1 'polypeptide(L)'
;SVTNRGGLPEYPAPGQFKGSQDQLLRNNGDGSFVSITIEAGLARPSRGLGVMAGDLDGDGVLDLYVANDGEPNQAWIGDGSAGFHDAAMEMGLAINIFGQAEAGMGIAHGDVDGDGLEDLIVTHLISESDTLYRNLGQGHFEDVTGARGLAHPTIDFTGFGTLLFDGDNDGDLDLVTSHGRVLRGSTHAMAAGSSHWQPYAEEDHLFLNDGQGRFRIDAKSGFATRVGVSRGLAGGDLDNDGDIDLVITEADGSLRWWKNQSEPSSWWLLNVIDPSSNRTDLGAVVEFHDGDKLQRRSVGGGGSYLSGSDQRVHLATRNEGERSLKVRWSDGTSESFQVPPHRTISTLRKGQGE
;
A
#
# COMPACT_ATOMS: atom_id res chain seq x y z
N SER A 1 -27.11 5.08 19.28
CA SER A 1 -27.10 5.82 18.01
C SER A 1 -26.61 7.22 18.28
N VAL A 2 -25.66 7.69 17.48
CA VAL A 2 -25.27 9.11 17.49
C VAL A 2 -26.16 9.83 16.48
N THR A 3 -26.52 11.08 16.75
CA THR A 3 -27.21 11.93 15.77
C THR A 3 -26.39 13.17 15.50
N ASN A 4 -26.41 13.64 14.26
CA ASN A 4 -25.75 14.88 13.90
C ASN A 4 -26.53 16.11 14.43
N ARG A 5 -26.01 17.32 14.19
CA ARG A 5 -26.67 18.57 14.63
C ARG A 5 -28.09 18.75 14.05
N GLY A 6 -28.42 18.07 12.96
CA GLY A 6 -29.75 18.04 12.33
C GLY A 6 -30.66 16.91 12.81
N GLY A 7 -30.25 16.11 13.80
CA GLY A 7 -31.05 15.01 14.34
C GLY A 7 -31.08 13.74 13.48
N LEU A 8 -30.28 13.67 12.41
CA LEU A 8 -30.17 12.47 11.59
C LEU A 8 -29.21 11.47 12.23
N PRO A 9 -29.46 10.14 12.12
CA PRO A 9 -28.52 9.12 12.56
C PRO A 9 -27.13 9.29 11.91
N GLU A 10 -26.08 9.15 12.71
CA GLU A 10 -24.66 9.28 12.32
C GLU A 10 -23.83 8.17 13.00
N TYR A 11 -22.63 7.92 12.48
CA TYR A 11 -21.68 6.95 13.03
C TYR A 11 -20.95 7.52 14.27
N PRO A 12 -20.63 6.67 15.27
CA PRO A 12 -19.81 7.07 16.39
C PRO A 12 -18.37 7.35 15.94
N ALA A 13 -17.75 8.38 16.51
CA ALA A 13 -16.34 8.68 16.29
C ALA A 13 -15.44 7.57 16.90
N PRO A 14 -14.21 7.37 16.39
CA PRO A 14 -13.30 6.32 16.84
C PRO A 14 -13.15 6.30 18.37
N GLY A 15 -12.99 7.48 18.97
CA GLY A 15 -12.88 7.70 20.42
C GLY A 15 -14.01 7.15 21.31
N GLN A 16 -15.09 6.64 20.73
CA GLN A 16 -16.27 6.13 21.44
C GLN A 16 -16.27 4.61 21.64
N PHE A 17 -15.31 3.88 21.08
CA PHE A 17 -15.15 2.44 21.31
C PHE A 17 -13.71 2.08 21.72
N LYS A 18 -13.54 0.96 22.41
CA LYS A 18 -12.19 0.48 22.80
C LYS A 18 -11.55 -0.24 21.62
N GLY A 19 -10.25 -0.05 21.46
CA GLY A 19 -9.44 -0.86 20.56
C GLY A 19 -9.56 -2.35 20.85
N SER A 20 -9.33 -3.16 19.82
CA SER A 20 -9.26 -4.62 19.91
C SER A 20 -7.83 -5.09 19.72
N GLN A 21 -7.52 -6.26 20.26
CA GLN A 21 -6.20 -6.88 20.06
C GLN A 21 -6.15 -7.52 18.67
N ASP A 22 -5.05 -7.30 17.95
CA ASP A 22 -4.75 -7.98 16.70
C ASP A 22 -4.60 -9.50 16.92
N GLN A 23 -4.74 -10.29 15.85
CA GLN A 23 -4.59 -11.74 15.93
C GLN A 23 -3.48 -12.25 15.02
N LEU A 24 -2.51 -12.95 15.61
CA LEU A 24 -1.52 -13.73 14.87
C LEU A 24 -1.82 -15.22 15.04
N LEU A 25 -2.18 -15.84 13.92
CA LEU A 25 -2.57 -17.24 13.86
C LEU A 25 -1.49 -18.04 13.12
N ARG A 26 -0.82 -18.96 13.81
CA ARG A 26 0.13 -19.89 13.19
C ARG A 26 -0.63 -21.00 12.48
N ASN A 27 -0.32 -21.20 11.19
CA ASN A 27 -0.81 -22.34 10.42
C ASN A 27 -0.08 -23.62 10.83
N ASN A 28 -0.83 -24.65 11.24
CA ASN A 28 -0.26 -25.94 11.68
C ASN A 28 0.09 -26.89 10.53
N GLY A 29 -0.19 -26.51 9.27
CA GLY A 29 0.08 -27.31 8.08
C GLY A 29 -0.99 -28.36 7.75
N ASP A 30 -1.99 -28.53 8.62
CA ASP A 30 -3.12 -29.45 8.45
C ASP A 30 -4.45 -28.75 8.16
N GLY A 31 -4.40 -27.44 7.88
CA GLY A 31 -5.57 -26.58 7.68
C GLY A 31 -6.15 -26.00 8.97
N SER A 32 -5.59 -26.34 10.14
CA SER A 32 -5.91 -25.70 11.40
C SER A 32 -4.95 -24.54 11.72
N PHE A 33 -5.41 -23.65 12.60
CA PHE A 33 -4.64 -22.51 13.08
C PHE A 33 -4.64 -22.47 14.60
N VAL A 34 -3.52 -22.04 15.18
CA VAL A 34 -3.41 -21.76 16.62
C VAL A 34 -3.03 -20.30 16.82
N SER A 35 -3.74 -19.62 17.74
CA SER A 35 -3.37 -18.27 18.15
C SER A 35 -2.03 -18.31 18.88
N ILE A 36 -1.09 -17.50 18.42
CA ILE A 36 0.20 -17.24 19.09
C ILE A 36 0.36 -15.76 19.45
N THR A 37 -0.71 -14.96 19.38
CA THR A 37 -0.68 -13.50 19.58
C THR A 37 0.07 -13.07 20.83
N ILE A 38 -0.22 -13.70 21.97
CA ILE A 38 0.37 -13.30 23.26
C ILE A 38 1.82 -13.76 23.35
N GLU A 39 2.09 -14.99 22.93
CA GLU A 39 3.44 -15.58 22.90
C GLU A 39 4.37 -14.81 21.96
N ALA A 40 3.82 -14.27 20.87
CA ALA A 40 4.52 -13.47 19.87
C ALA A 40 4.72 -12.01 20.29
N GLY A 41 4.18 -11.56 21.44
CA GLY A 41 4.33 -10.18 21.91
C GLY A 41 3.32 -9.17 21.35
N LEU A 42 2.40 -9.60 20.49
CA LEU A 42 1.39 -8.76 19.81
C LEU A 42 0.15 -8.49 20.69
N ALA A 43 0.37 -8.20 21.97
CA ALA A 43 -0.72 -8.17 22.94
C ALA A 43 -1.40 -6.81 23.09
N ARG A 44 -0.81 -5.71 22.56
CA ARG A 44 -1.33 -4.35 22.77
C ARG A 44 -2.55 -4.09 21.89
N PRO A 45 -3.75 -3.85 22.47
CA PRO A 45 -4.93 -3.51 21.69
C PRO A 45 -4.85 -2.08 21.15
N SER A 46 -5.39 -1.88 19.96
CA SER A 46 -5.52 -0.58 19.29
C SER A 46 -6.73 -0.60 18.34
N ARG A 47 -6.92 0.44 17.53
CA ARG A 47 -7.98 0.51 16.52
C ARG A 47 -7.45 0.24 15.11
N GLY A 48 -6.85 -0.94 14.91
CA GLY A 48 -6.28 -1.32 13.62
C GLY A 48 -7.33 -1.39 12.51
N LEU A 49 -7.05 -0.71 11.40
CA LEU A 49 -7.87 -0.70 10.17
C LEU A 49 -7.10 -1.16 8.93
N GLY A 50 -5.78 -1.16 8.98
CA GLY A 50 -4.91 -1.69 7.93
C GLY A 50 -3.75 -2.49 8.52
N VAL A 51 -3.32 -3.52 7.81
CA VAL A 51 -2.11 -4.28 8.13
C VAL A 51 -1.27 -4.51 6.87
N MET A 52 0.03 -4.36 7.01
CA MET A 52 1.02 -4.63 5.99
C MET A 52 2.15 -5.45 6.61
N ALA A 53 2.72 -6.36 5.83
CA ALA A 53 3.91 -7.11 6.19
C ALA A 53 5.05 -6.76 5.23
N GLY A 54 6.21 -6.40 5.80
CA GLY A 54 7.41 -6.01 5.07
C GLY A 54 8.60 -5.82 6.00
N ASP A 55 9.78 -5.62 5.44
CA ASP A 55 11.05 -5.47 6.15
C ASP A 55 11.29 -3.98 6.43
N LEU A 56 10.86 -3.51 7.61
CA LEU A 56 10.80 -2.08 7.96
C LEU A 56 12.14 -1.57 8.50
N ASP A 57 12.92 -2.43 9.15
CA ASP A 57 14.22 -2.04 9.72
C ASP A 57 15.42 -2.40 8.81
N GLY A 58 15.20 -3.22 7.78
CA GLY A 58 16.19 -3.60 6.78
C GLY A 58 17.07 -4.78 7.19
N ASP A 59 16.71 -5.53 8.24
CA ASP A 59 17.46 -6.69 8.71
C ASP A 59 17.18 -7.98 7.91
N GLY A 60 16.19 -7.94 7.01
CA GLY A 60 15.79 -9.07 6.18
C GLY A 60 14.74 -9.98 6.81
N VAL A 61 14.25 -9.66 8.01
CA VAL A 61 13.15 -10.32 8.69
C VAL A 61 11.84 -9.60 8.37
N LEU A 62 10.73 -10.36 8.38
CA LEU A 62 9.42 -9.79 8.12
C LEU A 62 8.87 -9.11 9.39
N ASP A 63 8.53 -7.83 9.26
CA ASP A 63 7.85 -7.02 10.27
C ASP A 63 6.37 -6.83 9.91
N LEU A 64 5.61 -6.25 10.84
CA LEU A 64 4.21 -5.90 10.62
C LEU A 64 3.95 -4.43 10.95
N TYR A 65 3.33 -3.70 10.03
CA TYR A 65 2.81 -2.36 10.28
C TYR A 65 1.29 -2.38 10.42
N VAL A 66 0.76 -1.72 11.44
CA VAL A 66 -0.68 -1.59 11.70
C VAL A 66 -1.06 -0.12 11.74
N ALA A 67 -1.90 0.29 10.78
CA ALA A 67 -2.51 1.61 10.73
C ALA A 67 -3.72 1.66 11.65
N ASN A 68 -3.74 2.63 12.57
CA ASN A 68 -4.70 2.74 13.65
C ASN A 68 -5.59 3.97 13.52
N ASP A 69 -6.88 3.79 13.81
CA ASP A 69 -7.90 4.83 13.72
C ASP A 69 -7.88 5.79 14.93
N GLY A 70 -7.10 6.86 14.82
CA GLY A 70 -7.02 7.97 15.78
C GLY A 70 -6.18 7.64 17.00
N GLU A 71 -5.31 6.62 16.89
CA GLU A 71 -4.34 6.19 17.90
C GLU A 71 -2.98 6.02 17.20
N PRO A 72 -1.84 6.13 17.92
CA PRO A 72 -0.54 5.94 17.29
C PRO A 72 -0.45 4.59 16.56
N ASN A 73 0.11 4.59 15.35
CA ASN A 73 0.33 3.38 14.57
C ASN A 73 1.32 2.45 15.29
N GLN A 74 1.35 1.17 14.89
CA GLN A 74 2.25 0.16 15.49
C GLN A 74 3.14 -0.43 14.39
N ALA A 75 4.40 -0.68 14.74
CA ALA A 75 5.40 -1.26 13.87
C ALA A 75 6.05 -2.37 14.69
N TRP A 76 5.57 -3.58 14.44
CA TRP A 76 5.96 -4.78 15.14
C TRP A 76 7.18 -5.40 14.47
N ILE A 77 8.35 -5.18 15.05
CA ILE A 77 9.63 -5.64 14.50
C ILE A 77 9.89 -7.08 14.94
N GLY A 78 10.09 -7.94 13.95
CA GLY A 78 10.24 -9.38 14.09
C GLY A 78 11.65 -9.78 14.54
N ASP A 79 11.74 -10.90 15.25
CA ASP A 79 13.04 -11.48 15.67
C ASP A 79 13.48 -12.71 14.83
N GLY A 80 12.74 -13.01 13.76
CA GLY A 80 12.95 -14.19 12.90
C GLY A 80 12.44 -15.51 13.50
N SER A 81 11.93 -15.49 14.73
CA SER A 81 11.41 -16.65 15.46
C SER A 81 9.93 -16.51 15.87
N ALA A 82 9.22 -15.61 15.17
CA ALA A 82 7.83 -15.24 15.41
C ALA A 82 7.59 -14.52 16.76
N GLY A 83 8.62 -13.91 17.32
CA GLY A 83 8.51 -12.88 18.35
C GLY A 83 8.53 -11.48 17.72
N PHE A 84 7.77 -10.56 18.31
CA PHE A 84 7.66 -9.18 17.86
C PHE A 84 7.72 -8.20 19.03
N HIS A 85 8.23 -7.01 18.76
CA HIS A 85 8.15 -5.87 19.67
C HIS A 85 7.71 -4.62 18.91
N ASP A 86 6.90 -3.77 19.53
CA ASP A 86 6.50 -2.51 18.89
C ASP A 86 7.63 -1.48 19.01
N ALA A 87 8.01 -0.89 17.88
CA ALA A 87 9.03 0.14 17.76
C ALA A 87 8.55 1.38 16.98
N ALA A 88 7.25 1.52 16.69
CA ALA A 88 6.76 2.59 15.80
C ALA A 88 7.17 4.00 16.23
N MET A 89 7.23 4.27 17.53
CA MET A 89 7.60 5.59 18.05
C MET A 89 9.10 5.85 17.83
N GLU A 90 9.96 4.88 18.15
CA GLU A 90 11.40 5.00 17.94
C GLU A 90 11.76 5.12 16.46
N MET A 91 11.00 4.46 15.58
CA MET A 91 11.21 4.45 14.14
C MET A 91 10.65 5.69 13.43
N GLY A 92 9.83 6.51 14.09
CA GLY A 92 9.19 7.68 13.45
C GLY A 92 7.96 7.34 12.61
N LEU A 93 7.31 6.20 12.87
CA LEU A 93 6.17 5.67 12.11
C LEU A 93 4.83 5.77 12.87
N ALA A 94 4.85 6.17 14.14
CA ALA A 94 3.67 6.14 15.02
C ALA A 94 2.72 7.34 14.84
N ILE A 95 3.26 8.51 14.50
CA ILE A 95 2.58 9.82 14.50
C ILE A 95 3.17 10.71 13.41
N ASN A 96 2.41 11.72 12.97
CA ASN A 96 2.87 12.67 11.96
C ASN A 96 3.94 13.64 12.47
N ILE A 97 4.47 14.48 11.58
CA ILE A 97 5.51 15.50 11.88
C ILE A 97 5.09 16.50 12.97
N PHE A 98 3.79 16.68 13.21
CA PHE A 98 3.26 17.57 14.26
C PHE A 98 3.10 16.86 15.62
N GLY A 99 3.49 15.59 15.71
CA GLY A 99 3.40 14.78 16.92
C GLY A 99 1.97 14.30 17.21
N GLN A 100 1.14 14.16 16.18
CA GLN A 100 -0.27 13.80 16.31
C GLN A 100 -0.52 12.39 15.79
N ALA A 101 -1.32 11.62 16.54
CA ALA A 101 -1.93 10.41 16.02
C ALA A 101 -3.05 10.80 15.05
N GLU A 102 -3.11 10.09 13.93
CA GLU A 102 -4.08 10.30 12.84
C GLU A 102 -4.95 9.05 12.70
N ALA A 103 -6.00 9.12 11.89
CA ALA A 103 -6.92 8.01 11.64
C ALA A 103 -6.43 7.11 10.51
N GLY A 104 -5.40 6.30 10.76
CA GLY A 104 -4.78 5.46 9.72
C GLY A 104 -5.70 4.37 9.20
N MET A 105 -5.81 4.25 7.87
CA MET A 105 -6.69 3.27 7.21
C MET A 105 -5.97 2.39 6.19
N GLY A 106 -5.77 2.87 4.97
CA GLY A 106 -5.04 2.14 3.94
C GLY A 106 -3.55 2.31 4.08
N ILE A 107 -2.80 1.29 3.67
CA ILE A 107 -1.33 1.27 3.69
C ILE A 107 -0.83 0.89 2.30
N ALA A 108 0.13 1.66 1.78
CA ALA A 108 0.94 1.32 0.61
C ALA A 108 2.43 1.45 0.97
N HIS A 109 3.29 0.68 0.31
CA HIS A 109 4.73 0.74 0.50
C HIS A 109 5.48 0.54 -0.81
N GLY A 110 6.69 1.08 -0.90
CA GLY A 110 7.55 0.98 -2.07
C GLY A 110 8.60 2.08 -2.09
N ASP A 111 9.66 1.87 -2.87
CA ASP A 111 10.72 2.88 -3.09
C ASP A 111 10.19 3.98 -4.02
N VAL A 112 9.79 5.13 -3.44
CA VAL A 112 9.18 6.21 -4.23
C VAL A 112 10.19 7.26 -4.70
N ASP A 113 11.39 7.31 -4.14
CA ASP A 113 12.41 8.30 -4.53
C ASP A 113 13.69 7.72 -5.13
N GLY A 114 13.72 6.40 -5.35
CA GLY A 114 14.73 5.68 -6.10
C GLY A 114 16.02 5.48 -5.31
N ASP A 115 15.98 5.58 -3.98
CA ASP A 115 17.15 5.42 -3.12
C ASP A 115 17.39 3.97 -2.66
N GLY A 116 16.52 3.05 -3.06
CA GLY A 116 16.59 1.63 -2.75
C GLY A 116 15.99 1.25 -1.39
N LEU A 117 15.38 2.18 -0.68
CA LEU A 117 14.67 1.95 0.57
C LEU A 117 13.16 2.06 0.33
N GLU A 118 12.36 1.24 1.02
CA GLU A 118 10.91 1.29 0.86
C GLU A 118 10.29 2.28 1.83
N ASP A 119 9.55 3.22 1.26
CA ASP A 119 8.76 4.22 1.95
C ASP A 119 7.35 3.69 2.25
N LEU A 120 6.63 4.37 3.13
CA LEU A 120 5.30 3.98 3.58
C LEU A 120 4.31 5.14 3.42
N ILE A 121 3.13 4.86 2.87
CA ILE A 121 2.02 5.80 2.76
C ILE A 121 0.82 5.28 3.54
N VAL A 122 0.23 6.15 4.36
CA VAL A 122 -0.97 5.84 5.15
C VAL A 122 -2.06 6.87 4.83
N THR A 123 -3.26 6.41 4.51
CA THR A 123 -4.41 7.29 4.27
C THR A 123 -5.17 7.63 5.55
N HIS A 124 -5.76 8.83 5.58
CA HIS A 124 -6.35 9.41 6.80
C HIS A 124 -7.73 10.05 6.60
N LEU A 125 -8.34 10.51 7.72
CA LEU A 125 -9.59 11.24 7.68
C LEU A 125 -9.39 12.66 7.15
N ILE A 126 -10.49 13.31 6.75
CA ILE A 126 -10.47 14.75 6.45
C ILE A 126 -9.86 15.57 7.61
N SER A 127 -9.10 16.61 7.25
CA SER A 127 -8.23 17.42 8.14
C SER A 127 -6.92 16.75 8.58
N GLU A 128 -6.64 15.55 8.08
CA GLU A 128 -5.36 14.84 8.19
C GLU A 128 -4.90 14.55 6.75
N SER A 129 -3.61 14.69 6.45
CA SER A 129 -3.09 14.40 5.11
C SER A 129 -2.79 12.91 4.96
N ASP A 130 -2.76 12.40 3.73
CA ASP A 130 -2.21 11.06 3.49
C ASP A 130 -0.70 11.10 3.74
N THR A 131 -0.26 10.49 4.84
CA THR A 131 1.09 10.69 5.38
C THR A 131 2.07 9.78 4.66
N LEU A 132 3.13 10.38 4.10
CA LEU A 132 4.26 9.69 3.48
C LEU A 132 5.45 9.70 4.44
N TYR A 133 5.76 8.52 4.97
CA TYR A 133 6.95 8.25 5.77
C TYR A 133 8.07 7.79 4.84
N ARG A 134 9.09 8.64 4.69
CA ARG A 134 10.31 8.30 3.95
C ARG A 134 11.23 7.46 4.80
N ASN A 135 11.76 6.39 4.25
CA ASN A 135 12.73 5.54 4.90
C ASN A 135 14.14 6.14 4.78
N LEU A 136 14.83 6.27 5.91
CA LEU A 136 16.20 6.77 6.02
C LEU A 136 17.22 5.65 6.21
N GLY A 137 16.74 4.40 6.28
CA GLY A 137 17.50 3.18 6.54
C GLY A 137 17.60 2.88 8.03
N GLN A 138 17.92 1.62 8.35
CA GLN A 138 18.13 1.13 9.72
C GLN A 138 16.93 1.40 10.65
N GLY A 139 15.72 1.26 10.11
CA GLY A 139 14.47 1.46 10.86
C GLY A 139 14.16 2.91 11.23
N HIS A 140 14.74 3.90 10.55
CA HIS A 140 14.42 5.31 10.77
C HIS A 140 13.58 5.87 9.64
N PHE A 141 12.47 6.52 10.00
CA PHE A 141 11.55 7.14 9.06
C PHE A 141 11.29 8.61 9.42
N GLU A 142 10.96 9.41 8.41
CA GLU A 142 10.53 10.79 8.57
C GLU A 142 9.26 11.07 7.75
N ASP A 143 8.33 11.83 8.32
CA ASP A 143 7.18 12.35 7.57
C ASP A 143 7.64 13.47 6.63
N VAL A 144 7.49 13.22 5.32
CA VAL A 144 7.87 14.14 4.23
C VAL A 144 6.66 14.63 3.43
N THR A 145 5.44 14.42 3.93
CA THR A 145 4.17 14.59 3.22
C THR A 145 4.04 15.94 2.51
N GLY A 146 4.35 17.02 3.23
CA GLY A 146 4.31 18.37 2.67
C GLY A 146 5.41 18.63 1.63
N ALA A 147 6.63 18.13 1.86
CA ALA A 147 7.76 18.32 0.96
C ALA A 147 7.61 17.53 -0.36
N ARG A 148 6.85 16.43 -0.32
CA ARG A 148 6.57 15.56 -1.47
C ARG A 148 5.27 15.89 -2.20
N GLY A 149 4.55 16.94 -1.78
CA GLY A 149 3.41 17.47 -2.51
C GLY A 149 2.06 16.81 -2.18
N LEU A 150 1.98 16.00 -1.12
CA LEU A 150 0.77 15.26 -0.75
C LEU A 150 -0.11 16.01 0.26
N ALA A 151 0.43 16.91 1.08
CA ALA A 151 -0.33 17.55 2.16
C ALA A 151 -1.59 18.29 1.68
N HIS A 152 -1.44 19.29 0.80
CA HIS A 152 -2.58 20.11 0.38
C HIS A 152 -3.60 19.35 -0.48
N PRO A 153 -3.21 18.47 -1.43
CA PRO A 153 -4.18 17.72 -2.23
C PRO A 153 -5.02 16.72 -1.43
N THR A 154 -4.52 16.19 -0.31
CA THR A 154 -5.16 15.08 0.42
C THR A 154 -5.90 15.52 1.69
N ILE A 155 -5.49 16.64 2.32
CA ILE A 155 -6.02 17.07 3.63
C ILE A 155 -7.54 17.29 3.67
N ASP A 156 -8.19 17.58 2.54
CA ASP A 156 -9.63 17.84 2.47
C ASP A 156 -10.48 16.59 2.16
N PHE A 157 -9.86 15.41 2.14
CA PHE A 157 -10.48 14.14 1.73
C PHE A 157 -10.39 13.07 2.81
N THR A 158 -11.31 12.10 2.78
CA THR A 158 -11.25 10.91 3.64
C THR A 158 -10.74 9.72 2.84
N GLY A 159 -9.48 9.37 3.03
CA GLY A 159 -8.80 8.29 2.30
C GLY A 159 -9.09 6.90 2.87
N PHE A 160 -9.19 5.91 1.99
CA PHE A 160 -9.33 4.50 2.33
C PHE A 160 -8.28 3.68 1.60
N GLY A 161 -8.62 3.04 0.49
CA GLY A 161 -7.70 2.23 -0.26
C GLY A 161 -6.57 3.08 -0.84
N THR A 162 -5.35 2.56 -0.79
CA THR A 162 -4.16 3.20 -1.37
C THR A 162 -3.24 2.14 -1.97
N LEU A 163 -2.56 2.50 -3.05
CA LEU A 163 -1.61 1.63 -3.74
C LEU A 163 -0.49 2.49 -4.35
N LEU A 164 0.74 1.97 -4.24
CA LEU A 164 1.88 2.39 -5.04
C LEU A 164 2.04 1.43 -6.22
N PHE A 165 2.08 1.95 -7.44
CA PHE A 165 2.17 1.18 -8.68
C PHE A 165 2.80 2.03 -9.79
N ASP A 166 3.41 1.41 -10.80
CA ASP A 166 3.94 2.14 -11.97
C ASP A 166 2.80 2.33 -12.98
N GLY A 167 2.09 3.46 -12.87
CA GLY A 167 0.83 3.70 -13.57
C GLY A 167 1.02 4.16 -14.99
N ASP A 168 2.13 4.84 -15.28
CA ASP A 168 2.46 5.28 -16.63
C ASP A 168 3.55 4.40 -17.30
N ASN A 169 4.09 3.40 -16.60
CA ASN A 169 5.13 2.48 -17.06
C ASN A 169 6.49 3.14 -17.35
N ASP A 170 6.86 4.17 -16.58
CA ASP A 170 8.19 4.79 -16.66
C ASP A 170 9.21 4.17 -15.68
N GLY A 171 8.77 3.26 -14.81
CA GLY A 171 9.56 2.55 -13.82
C GLY A 171 9.47 3.14 -12.40
N ASP A 172 8.92 4.35 -12.23
CA ASP A 172 8.70 4.97 -10.92
C ASP A 172 7.36 4.54 -10.33
N LEU A 173 7.25 4.52 -8.99
CA LEU A 173 5.98 4.22 -8.33
C LEU A 173 5.13 5.49 -8.20
N ASP A 174 3.98 5.48 -8.87
CA ASP A 174 2.88 6.42 -8.74
C ASP A 174 1.95 6.04 -7.59
N LEU A 175 1.12 6.98 -7.15
CA LEU A 175 0.20 6.80 -6.02
C LEU A 175 -1.24 6.91 -6.48
N VAL A 176 -2.08 5.98 -6.06
CA VAL A 176 -3.55 6.09 -6.17
C VAL A 176 -4.19 5.98 -4.79
N THR A 177 -5.21 6.81 -4.54
CA THR A 177 -6.01 6.79 -3.32
C THR A 177 -7.50 6.85 -3.64
N SER A 178 -8.28 6.07 -2.89
CA SER A 178 -9.73 6.03 -2.99
C SER A 178 -10.36 6.77 -1.81
N HIS A 179 -11.44 7.52 -2.06
CA HIS A 179 -12.01 8.41 -1.05
C HIS A 179 -13.52 8.25 -0.84
N GLY A 180 -14.00 8.72 0.31
CA GLY A 180 -15.41 8.94 0.56
C GLY A 180 -15.73 9.10 2.04
N ARG A 181 -16.23 10.26 2.44
CA ARG A 181 -16.49 10.66 3.83
C ARG A 181 -17.16 9.59 4.69
N VAL A 182 -16.87 9.68 5.98
CA VAL A 182 -17.60 8.96 7.05
C VAL A 182 -18.66 9.81 7.73
N LEU A 183 -18.63 11.13 7.50
CA LEU A 183 -19.62 12.10 7.99
C LEU A 183 -20.34 12.77 6.81
N ARG A 184 -21.61 13.15 7.01
CA ARG A 184 -22.38 13.86 5.98
C ARG A 184 -21.77 15.24 5.71
N GLY A 185 -21.45 15.51 4.44
CA GLY A 185 -21.03 16.81 3.95
C GLY A 185 -22.03 17.43 2.98
N SER A 186 -21.61 18.51 2.32
CA SER A 186 -22.32 19.05 1.16
C SER A 186 -22.24 18.07 -0.01
N THR A 187 -23.37 17.82 -0.67
CA THR A 187 -23.41 16.97 -1.85
C THR A 187 -22.68 17.62 -3.03
N HIS A 188 -21.72 16.90 -3.60
CA HIS A 188 -21.04 17.31 -4.83
C HIS A 188 -21.99 17.18 -6.04
N ALA A 189 -21.90 18.10 -7.00
CA ALA A 189 -22.80 18.12 -8.16
C ALA A 189 -22.69 16.85 -9.04
N MET A 190 -21.50 16.23 -9.07
CA MET A 190 -21.20 14.99 -9.80
C MET A 190 -21.30 13.74 -8.93
N ALA A 191 -21.81 13.84 -7.70
CA ALA A 191 -21.88 12.71 -6.77
C ALA A 191 -22.69 11.56 -7.36
N ALA A 192 -22.06 10.39 -7.47
CA ALA A 192 -22.71 9.15 -7.86
C ALA A 192 -23.36 8.44 -6.64
N GLY A 193 -24.08 7.36 -6.92
CA GLY A 193 -24.76 6.55 -5.91
C GLY A 193 -26.15 7.07 -5.52
N SER A 194 -26.78 6.37 -4.58
CA SER A 194 -28.11 6.71 -4.09
C SER A 194 -28.11 8.01 -3.28
N SER A 195 -29.29 8.63 -3.14
CA SER A 195 -29.46 9.88 -2.36
C SER A 195 -28.92 9.80 -0.93
N HIS A 196 -28.83 8.60 -0.37
CA HIS A 196 -28.23 8.37 0.93
C HIS A 196 -26.72 8.63 0.94
N TRP A 197 -26.01 8.16 -0.09
CA TRP A 197 -24.54 8.17 -0.20
C TRP A 197 -23.95 9.43 -0.84
N GLN A 198 -24.73 10.14 -1.66
CA GLN A 198 -24.29 11.38 -2.30
C GLN A 198 -23.64 12.43 -1.37
N PRO A 199 -24.12 12.65 -0.12
CA PRO A 199 -23.48 13.57 0.82
C PRO A 199 -22.11 13.10 1.36
N TYR A 200 -21.75 11.85 1.12
CA TYR A 200 -20.47 11.26 1.54
C TYR A 200 -19.48 11.16 0.38
N ALA A 201 -19.91 11.45 -0.85
CA ALA A 201 -19.10 11.20 -2.03
C ALA A 201 -17.92 12.18 -2.17
N GLU A 202 -16.75 11.65 -2.48
CA GLU A 202 -15.49 12.36 -2.72
C GLU A 202 -14.84 11.87 -4.02
N GLU A 203 -13.96 12.68 -4.60
CA GLU A 203 -13.15 12.29 -5.75
C GLU A 203 -12.03 11.33 -5.32
N ASP A 204 -11.76 10.30 -6.11
CA ASP A 204 -10.54 9.51 -5.97
C ASP A 204 -9.35 10.28 -6.58
N HIS A 205 -8.10 9.98 -6.17
CA HIS A 205 -6.93 10.64 -6.73
C HIS A 205 -5.95 9.64 -7.35
N LEU A 206 -5.35 10.05 -8.46
CA LEU A 206 -4.17 9.43 -9.05
C LEU A 206 -3.09 10.50 -9.08
N PHE A 207 -1.90 10.19 -8.58
CA PHE A 207 -0.75 11.07 -8.55
C PHE A 207 0.40 10.45 -9.34
N LEU A 208 0.96 11.23 -10.26
CA LEU A 208 2.21 10.85 -10.91
C LEU A 208 3.40 11.28 -10.05
N ASN A 209 4.36 10.38 -9.90
CA ASN A 209 5.65 10.61 -9.28
C ASN A 209 6.67 11.09 -10.33
N ASP A 210 7.64 11.91 -9.93
CA ASP A 210 8.72 12.35 -10.80
C ASP A 210 10.01 11.53 -10.65
N GLY A 211 9.90 10.33 -10.08
CA GLY A 211 11.00 9.41 -9.76
C GLY A 211 11.89 9.88 -8.62
N GLN A 212 11.49 10.94 -7.92
CA GLN A 212 12.17 11.49 -6.74
C GLN A 212 11.16 11.70 -5.60
N GLY A 213 10.08 10.91 -5.59
CA GLY A 213 9.03 10.93 -4.59
C GLY A 213 8.18 12.20 -4.56
N ARG A 214 8.20 13.07 -5.59
CA ARG A 214 7.31 14.23 -5.64
C ARG A 214 6.07 13.94 -6.47
N PHE A 215 4.93 13.94 -5.80
CA PHE A 215 3.64 13.56 -6.35
C PHE A 215 2.86 14.77 -6.86
N ARG A 216 2.16 14.60 -7.98
CA ARG A 216 1.21 15.59 -8.52
C ARG A 216 -0.03 14.88 -9.05
N ILE A 217 -1.21 15.41 -8.75
CA ILE A 217 -2.46 14.90 -9.29
C ILE A 217 -2.39 14.84 -10.81
N ASP A 218 -2.71 13.67 -11.37
CA ASP A 218 -2.90 13.50 -12.79
C ASP A 218 -4.27 14.02 -13.23
N ALA A 219 -4.27 15.22 -13.79
CA ALA A 219 -5.46 15.81 -14.36
C ALA A 219 -5.83 15.22 -15.75
N LYS A 220 -4.97 14.41 -16.38
CA LYS A 220 -5.14 14.00 -17.79
C LYS A 220 -5.85 12.66 -17.95
N SER A 221 -5.63 11.67 -17.08
CA SER A 221 -6.32 10.37 -17.13
C SER A 221 -7.83 10.50 -16.94
N GLY A 222 -8.28 11.58 -16.29
CA GLY A 222 -9.67 11.73 -15.88
C GLY A 222 -10.03 10.84 -14.68
N PHE A 223 -9.06 10.16 -14.06
CA PHE A 223 -9.28 9.33 -12.87
C PHE A 223 -9.96 10.14 -11.75
N ALA A 224 -9.44 11.35 -11.49
CA ALA A 224 -9.94 12.27 -10.47
C ALA A 224 -11.29 12.95 -10.80
N THR A 225 -11.99 12.54 -11.87
CA THR A 225 -13.31 13.10 -12.20
C THR A 225 -14.48 12.34 -11.57
N ARG A 226 -14.23 11.13 -11.07
CA ARG A 226 -15.26 10.27 -10.49
C ARG A 226 -15.45 10.61 -9.02
N VAL A 227 -16.67 11.03 -8.66
CA VAL A 227 -17.05 11.38 -7.29
C VAL A 227 -18.02 10.35 -6.73
N GLY A 228 -17.56 9.56 -5.76
CA GLY A 228 -18.30 8.43 -5.21
C GLY A 228 -17.89 8.13 -3.76
N VAL A 229 -18.43 7.05 -3.20
CA VAL A 229 -18.05 6.57 -1.86
C VAL A 229 -17.20 5.32 -2.05
N SER A 230 -15.92 5.52 -2.32
CA SER A 230 -14.96 4.45 -2.60
C SER A 230 -14.38 3.88 -1.31
N ARG A 231 -14.06 2.59 -1.31
CA ARG A 231 -13.42 1.90 -0.16
C ARG A 231 -12.22 1.09 -0.63
N GLY A 232 -12.37 -0.23 -0.75
CA GLY A 232 -11.30 -1.11 -1.20
C GLY A 232 -10.81 -0.78 -2.61
N LEU A 233 -9.49 -0.83 -2.76
CA LEU A 233 -8.72 -0.55 -3.97
C LEU A 233 -7.66 -1.65 -4.14
N ALA A 234 -7.64 -2.30 -5.30
CA ALA A 234 -6.66 -3.32 -5.63
C ALA A 234 -6.10 -3.06 -7.04
N GLY A 235 -4.83 -3.37 -7.25
CA GLY A 235 -4.17 -3.27 -8.54
C GLY A 235 -3.77 -4.64 -9.09
N GLY A 236 -3.72 -4.75 -10.41
CA GLY A 236 -3.19 -5.90 -11.12
C GLY A 236 -3.43 -5.78 -12.62
N ASP A 237 -2.58 -6.41 -13.43
CA ASP A 237 -2.80 -6.49 -14.88
C ASP A 237 -3.86 -7.56 -15.19
N LEU A 238 -5.11 -7.15 -15.41
CA LEU A 238 -6.26 -8.06 -15.51
C LEU A 238 -6.43 -8.66 -16.91
N ASP A 239 -5.90 -8.01 -17.94
CA ASP A 239 -5.97 -8.51 -19.31
C ASP A 239 -4.61 -8.90 -19.91
N ASN A 240 -3.56 -8.81 -19.10
CA ASN A 240 -2.19 -9.24 -19.37
C ASN A 240 -1.53 -8.48 -20.52
N ASP A 241 -1.78 -7.17 -20.63
CA ASP A 241 -1.18 -6.31 -21.66
C ASP A 241 0.04 -5.49 -21.18
N GLY A 242 0.36 -5.58 -19.89
CA GLY A 242 1.59 -5.06 -19.28
C GLY A 242 1.45 -3.79 -18.48
N ASP A 243 0.26 -3.21 -18.46
CA ASP A 243 -0.06 -2.10 -17.57
C ASP A 243 -0.99 -2.53 -16.43
N ILE A 244 -0.83 -1.85 -15.29
CA ILE A 244 -1.55 -2.23 -14.08
C ILE A 244 -2.92 -1.56 -14.10
N ASP A 245 -3.96 -2.37 -14.14
CA ASP A 245 -5.35 -1.95 -13.95
C ASP A 245 -5.66 -1.74 -12.47
N LEU A 246 -6.75 -1.00 -12.22
CA LEU A 246 -7.27 -0.77 -10.87
C LEU A 246 -8.71 -1.27 -10.73
N VAL A 247 -9.00 -1.88 -9.59
CA VAL A 247 -10.34 -2.31 -9.20
C VAL A 247 -10.74 -1.60 -7.91
N ILE A 248 -11.88 -0.90 -7.94
CA ILE A 248 -12.37 -0.10 -6.82
C ILE A 248 -13.79 -0.51 -6.42
N THR A 249 -13.99 -0.71 -5.13
CA THR A 249 -15.32 -0.94 -4.54
C THR A 249 -15.98 0.39 -4.20
N GLU A 250 -17.29 0.50 -4.46
CA GLU A 250 -18.10 1.70 -4.21
C GLU A 250 -19.33 1.32 -3.37
N ALA A 251 -19.62 2.09 -2.31
CA ALA A 251 -20.77 1.84 -1.46
C ALA A 251 -22.08 1.97 -2.24
N ASP A 252 -22.91 0.92 -2.23
CA ASP A 252 -24.19 0.86 -2.98
C ASP A 252 -24.00 1.12 -4.49
N GLY A 253 -22.80 0.84 -5.00
CA GLY A 253 -22.40 1.01 -6.39
C GLY A 253 -21.95 -0.30 -7.02
N SER A 254 -21.65 -0.23 -8.32
CA SER A 254 -20.98 -1.33 -9.02
C SER A 254 -19.47 -1.28 -8.78
N LEU A 255 -18.83 -2.45 -8.79
CA LEU A 255 -17.38 -2.54 -8.85
C LEU A 255 -16.87 -1.77 -10.08
N ARG A 256 -15.88 -0.91 -9.89
CA ARG A 256 -15.25 -0.15 -10.97
C ARG A 256 -13.96 -0.84 -11.37
N TRP A 257 -13.81 -1.13 -12.66
CA TRP A 257 -12.55 -1.51 -13.29
C TRP A 257 -12.05 -0.32 -14.10
N TRP A 258 -10.91 0.21 -13.72
CA TRP A 258 -10.15 1.18 -14.49
C TRP A 258 -9.14 0.41 -15.31
N LYS A 259 -9.45 0.27 -16.60
CA LYS A 259 -8.50 -0.29 -17.54
C LYS A 259 -7.41 0.76 -17.83
N ASN A 260 -6.16 0.44 -17.53
CA ASN A 260 -5.03 1.27 -17.89
C ASN A 260 -4.81 1.20 -19.42
N GLN A 261 -4.32 2.31 -19.97
CA GLN A 261 -4.07 2.46 -21.41
C GLN A 261 -2.70 3.06 -21.66
N SER A 262 -1.80 2.87 -20.71
CA SER A 262 -0.40 3.23 -20.88
C SER A 262 0.24 2.21 -21.82
N GLU A 263 1.08 2.66 -22.75
CA GLU A 263 1.70 1.78 -23.75
C GLU A 263 3.20 1.60 -23.44
N PRO A 264 3.59 0.67 -22.54
CA PRO A 264 4.99 0.40 -22.23
C PRO A 264 5.79 -0.08 -23.45
N SER A 265 7.04 0.36 -23.58
CA SER A 265 7.97 -0.23 -24.55
C SER A 265 8.23 -1.69 -24.17
N SER A 266 8.60 -1.92 -22.90
CA SER A 266 8.86 -3.23 -22.31
C SER A 266 8.23 -3.35 -20.92
N TRP A 267 7.73 -4.54 -20.59
CA TRP A 267 7.16 -4.85 -19.29
C TRP A 267 7.41 -6.32 -18.91
N TRP A 268 7.38 -6.59 -17.61
CA TRP A 268 7.48 -7.92 -17.02
C TRP A 268 6.54 -8.06 -15.83
N LEU A 269 5.83 -9.19 -15.78
CA LEU A 269 5.10 -9.62 -14.60
C LEU A 269 5.74 -10.90 -14.07
N LEU A 270 6.34 -10.81 -12.88
CA LEU A 270 7.18 -11.86 -12.33
C LEU A 270 6.48 -12.54 -11.15
N ASN A 271 6.23 -13.84 -11.28
CA ASN A 271 5.88 -14.69 -10.14
C ASN A 271 7.16 -15.10 -9.43
N VAL A 272 7.30 -14.75 -8.15
CA VAL A 272 8.49 -15.06 -7.35
C VAL A 272 8.13 -16.19 -6.38
N ILE A 273 8.63 -17.40 -6.64
CA ILE A 273 8.18 -18.63 -5.98
C ILE A 273 9.34 -19.30 -5.23
N ASP A 274 9.14 -19.58 -3.94
CA ASP A 274 9.97 -20.52 -3.19
C ASP A 274 9.39 -21.95 -3.33
N PRO A 275 10.09 -22.90 -4.00
CA PRO A 275 9.60 -24.26 -4.19
C PRO A 275 9.38 -25.05 -2.89
N SER A 276 10.03 -24.66 -1.79
CA SER A 276 9.90 -25.34 -0.49
C SER A 276 8.52 -25.10 0.16
N SER A 277 7.94 -23.92 -0.06
CA SER A 277 6.60 -23.57 0.39
C SER A 277 5.53 -23.83 -0.68
N ASN A 278 5.96 -24.00 -1.94
CA ASN A 278 5.13 -24.11 -3.14
C ASN A 278 4.14 -22.94 -3.27
N ARG A 279 4.56 -21.74 -2.86
CA ARG A 279 3.79 -20.50 -2.84
C ARG A 279 4.67 -19.32 -3.27
N THR A 280 4.02 -18.19 -3.52
CA THR A 280 4.68 -16.88 -3.61
C THR A 280 5.55 -16.66 -2.38
N ASP A 281 6.79 -16.22 -2.58
CA ASP A 281 7.72 -15.93 -1.50
C ASP A 281 7.47 -14.52 -0.92
N LEU A 282 6.57 -14.42 0.06
CA LEU A 282 6.26 -13.16 0.73
C LEU A 282 7.49 -12.65 1.49
N GLY A 283 7.85 -11.38 1.27
CA GLY A 283 9.07 -10.76 1.81
C GLY A 283 10.29 -10.88 0.89
N ALA A 284 10.19 -11.58 -0.25
CA ALA A 284 11.21 -11.49 -1.28
C ALA A 284 11.24 -10.09 -1.90
N VAL A 285 12.41 -9.67 -2.37
CA VAL A 285 12.64 -8.38 -3.03
C VAL A 285 13.24 -8.63 -4.40
N VAL A 286 12.63 -8.02 -5.42
CA VAL A 286 13.16 -7.99 -6.79
C VAL A 286 13.88 -6.67 -7.01
N GLU A 287 15.14 -6.76 -7.41
CA GLU A 287 15.98 -5.63 -7.82
C GLU A 287 16.19 -5.72 -9.33
N PHE A 288 15.64 -4.76 -10.07
CA PHE A 288 15.76 -4.67 -11.52
C PHE A 288 16.49 -3.38 -11.90
N HIS A 289 17.68 -3.51 -12.48
CA HIS A 289 18.40 -2.37 -13.02
C HIS A 289 18.11 -2.23 -14.52
N ASP A 290 17.70 -1.03 -14.93
CA ASP A 290 17.55 -0.61 -16.33
C ASP A 290 18.50 0.58 -16.57
N GLY A 291 19.72 0.28 -17.02
CA GLY A 291 20.83 1.23 -16.96
C GLY A 291 21.12 1.69 -15.54
N ASP A 292 21.04 3.00 -15.29
CA ASP A 292 21.29 3.61 -13.97
C ASP A 292 20.06 3.60 -13.05
N LYS A 293 18.86 3.28 -13.57
CA LYS A 293 17.61 3.27 -12.79
C LYS A 293 17.44 1.92 -12.10
N LEU A 294 17.20 1.95 -10.79
CA LEU A 294 16.81 0.78 -10.01
C LEU A 294 15.29 0.78 -9.82
N GLN A 295 14.65 -0.32 -10.17
CA GLN A 295 13.30 -0.66 -9.74
C GLN A 295 13.39 -1.74 -8.67
N ARG A 296 13.17 -1.33 -7.43
CA ARG A 296 13.06 -2.25 -6.29
C ARG A 296 11.58 -2.53 -6.03
N ARG A 297 11.20 -3.80 -5.94
CA ARG A 297 9.82 -4.24 -5.71
C ARG A 297 9.79 -5.38 -4.70
N SER A 298 9.16 -5.16 -3.55
CA SER A 298 8.87 -6.23 -2.61
C SER A 298 7.66 -7.06 -3.03
N VAL A 299 7.77 -8.36 -2.78
CA VAL A 299 6.66 -9.30 -2.84
C VAL A 299 5.90 -9.20 -1.52
N GLY A 300 5.08 -8.16 -1.44
CA GLY A 300 4.41 -7.75 -0.21
C GLY A 300 3.25 -8.66 0.21
N GLY A 301 2.94 -8.61 1.50
CA GLY A 301 1.72 -9.17 2.08
C GLY A 301 0.86 -8.07 2.71
N GLY A 302 -0.46 -8.16 2.53
CA GLY A 302 -1.39 -7.14 3.01
C GLY A 302 -1.34 -5.88 2.16
N GLY A 303 -1.68 -4.74 2.76
CA GLY A 303 -1.82 -3.50 2.03
C GLY A 303 -3.16 -3.32 1.33
N SER A 304 -3.46 -2.03 1.15
CA SER A 304 -4.76 -1.39 0.95
C SER A 304 -5.86 -1.72 1.97
N TYR A 305 -6.93 -0.93 1.96
CA TYR A 305 -8.02 -1.01 2.94
C TYR A 305 -9.06 -2.05 2.51
N LEU A 306 -9.16 -3.17 3.23
CA LEU A 306 -10.11 -4.27 2.96
C LEU A 306 -10.03 -4.85 1.52
N SER A 307 -8.84 -4.82 0.93
CA SER A 307 -8.57 -5.33 -0.42
C SER A 307 -7.18 -5.97 -0.47
N GLY A 308 -6.85 -6.59 -1.61
CA GLY A 308 -5.53 -7.16 -1.85
C GLY A 308 -5.25 -7.17 -3.36
N SER A 309 -4.03 -6.77 -3.72
CA SER A 309 -3.57 -6.67 -5.11
C SER A 309 -3.03 -7.99 -5.64
N ASP A 310 -2.81 -8.04 -6.95
CA ASP A 310 -2.00 -9.08 -7.58
C ASP A 310 -0.60 -9.15 -6.94
N GLN A 311 -0.09 -10.37 -6.74
CA GLN A 311 1.22 -10.62 -6.12
C GLN A 311 2.36 -10.69 -7.14
N ARG A 312 2.05 -10.68 -8.45
CA ARG A 312 3.07 -10.61 -9.48
C ARG A 312 3.81 -9.28 -9.36
N VAL A 313 5.13 -9.33 -9.33
CA VAL A 313 5.97 -8.14 -9.37
C VAL A 313 5.90 -7.53 -10.76
N HIS A 314 5.48 -6.28 -10.84
CA HIS A 314 5.46 -5.50 -12.07
C HIS A 314 6.71 -4.65 -12.21
N LEU A 315 7.30 -4.74 -13.39
CA LEU A 315 8.44 -3.95 -13.84
C LEU A 315 8.13 -3.45 -15.23
N ALA A 316 8.40 -2.18 -15.52
CA ALA A 316 8.22 -1.64 -16.85
C ALA A 316 9.27 -0.58 -17.17
N THR A 317 9.52 -0.39 -18.46
CA THR A 317 10.37 0.71 -18.93
C THR A 317 9.97 1.12 -20.33
N ARG A 318 10.13 2.41 -20.60
CA ARG A 318 10.03 3.00 -21.94
C ARG A 318 11.37 3.01 -22.68
N ASN A 319 12.47 2.74 -21.98
CA ASN A 319 13.82 2.81 -22.51
C ASN A 319 14.32 1.47 -23.04
N GLU A 320 15.30 1.52 -23.95
CA GLU A 320 16.09 0.37 -24.37
C GLU A 320 17.45 0.39 -23.69
N GLY A 321 17.95 -0.76 -23.25
CA GLY A 321 19.20 -0.79 -22.50
C GLY A 321 19.61 -2.17 -22.01
N GLU A 322 20.81 -2.21 -21.43
CA GLU A 322 21.29 -3.34 -20.65
C GLU A 322 20.52 -3.39 -19.32
N ARG A 323 20.12 -4.59 -18.94
CA ARG A 323 19.26 -4.84 -17.79
C ARG A 323 19.79 -6.00 -16.98
N SER A 324 19.65 -5.92 -15.66
CA SER A 324 19.97 -7.04 -14.75
C SER A 324 18.86 -7.23 -13.75
N LEU A 325 18.64 -8.49 -13.38
CA LEU A 325 17.58 -8.91 -12.47
C LEU A 325 18.17 -9.74 -11.35
N LYS A 326 17.90 -9.33 -10.11
CA LYS A 326 18.31 -10.04 -8.90
C LYS A 326 17.10 -10.20 -7.99
N VAL A 327 17.04 -11.34 -7.30
CA VAL A 327 16.03 -11.61 -6.28
C VAL A 327 16.75 -11.83 -4.97
N ARG A 328 16.38 -11.09 -3.93
CA ARG A 328 16.63 -11.46 -2.54
C ARG A 328 15.42 -12.24 -2.05
N TRP A 329 15.61 -13.46 -1.61
CA TRP A 329 14.55 -14.32 -1.08
C TRP A 329 14.24 -13.98 0.37
N SER A 330 13.07 -14.41 0.86
CA SER A 330 12.62 -14.15 2.23
C SER A 330 13.51 -14.76 3.33
N ASP A 331 14.35 -15.74 2.98
CA ASP A 331 15.35 -16.33 3.89
C ASP A 331 16.70 -15.61 3.88
N GLY A 332 16.79 -14.47 3.18
CA GLY A 332 17.99 -13.65 3.07
C GLY A 332 18.99 -14.11 2.00
N THR A 333 18.76 -15.25 1.32
CA THR A 333 19.59 -15.64 0.17
C THR A 333 19.33 -14.73 -1.04
N SER A 334 20.25 -14.67 -1.99
CA SER A 334 20.08 -13.88 -3.21
C SER A 334 20.54 -14.66 -4.43
N GLU A 335 19.85 -14.45 -5.56
CA GLU A 335 20.17 -15.08 -6.84
C GLU A 335 20.04 -14.05 -7.97
N SER A 336 20.93 -14.17 -8.97
CA SER A 336 20.84 -13.38 -10.20
C SER A 336 20.14 -14.18 -11.30
N PHE A 337 19.31 -13.51 -12.08
CA PHE A 337 18.55 -14.13 -13.17
C PHE A 337 18.85 -13.44 -14.50
N GLN A 338 18.84 -14.23 -15.57
CA GLN A 338 18.74 -13.68 -16.92
C GLN A 338 17.39 -12.96 -17.05
N VAL A 339 17.42 -11.71 -17.51
CA VAL A 339 16.19 -10.93 -17.73
C VAL A 339 15.34 -11.64 -18.79
N PRO A 340 14.06 -11.98 -18.49
CA PRO A 340 13.20 -12.61 -19.47
C PRO A 340 12.96 -11.73 -20.71
N PRO A 341 12.52 -12.30 -21.84
CA PRO A 341 12.13 -11.51 -23.01
C PRO A 341 11.12 -10.41 -22.65
N HIS A 342 11.18 -9.27 -23.33
CA HIS A 342 10.24 -8.17 -23.11
C HIS A 342 8.78 -8.59 -23.30
N ARG A 343 7.88 -7.94 -22.56
CA ARG A 343 6.43 -8.09 -22.64
C ARG A 343 5.98 -9.51 -22.29
N THR A 344 6.34 -9.94 -21.09
CA THR A 344 6.15 -11.32 -20.68
C THR A 344 5.68 -11.47 -19.24
N ILE A 345 4.96 -12.57 -19.01
CA ILE A 345 4.68 -13.09 -17.68
C ILE A 345 5.63 -14.26 -17.46
N SER A 346 6.46 -14.18 -16.42
CA SER A 346 7.47 -15.19 -16.11
C SER A 346 7.38 -15.66 -14.66
N THR A 347 8.03 -16.77 -14.37
CA THR A 347 8.15 -17.31 -13.01
C THR A 347 9.62 -17.44 -12.67
N LEU A 348 10.07 -16.73 -11.66
CA LEU A 348 11.38 -16.91 -11.04
C LEU A 348 11.22 -17.90 -9.89
N ARG A 349 12.00 -18.98 -9.93
CA ARG A 349 11.98 -20.01 -8.87
C ARG A 349 13.32 -20.02 -8.18
N LYS A 350 13.29 -19.98 -6.86
CA LYS A 350 14.48 -20.10 -6.03
C LYS A 350 15.26 -21.38 -6.37
N GLY A 351 16.57 -21.25 -6.50
CA GLY A 351 17.48 -22.32 -6.91
C GLY A 351 17.69 -22.44 -8.43
N GLN A 352 17.08 -21.54 -9.23
CA GLN A 352 17.25 -21.51 -10.69
C GLN A 352 18.08 -20.31 -11.18
N GLY A 353 18.46 -19.40 -10.29
CA GLY A 353 19.38 -18.31 -10.60
C GLY A 353 20.84 -18.70 -10.33
N GLU A 354 21.74 -17.77 -10.63
CA GLU A 354 23.19 -17.87 -10.35
C GLU A 354 23.59 -17.24 -9.02
#